data_AF-A0A1B6DUR1-F1
#
_entry.id   AF-A0A1B6DUR1-F1
#
_cell.length_a   1.000
_cell.length_b   1.000
_cell.length_c   1.000
_cell.angle_alpha   90.00
_cell.angle_beta   90.00
_cell.angle_gamma   90.00
#
_symmetry.space_group_name_H-M   'P 1'
#
loop_
_entity.id
_entity.type
_entity.pdbx_description
1 polymer ?
#
loop_
_entity_poly.entity_id
_entity_poly.type
_entity_poly.pdbx_seq_one_letter_code
_entity_poly.pdbx_strand_id
1 'polypeptide(L)'
;IKKKIIREIICKENIRLDGRSLDDIRNISSKVDCLPGVHGSAIFSRGETQALSTVTLGSSLDVNKIDNVIIQDKQKFYLHYNFPPFSTGEIKLLKGVSRREIGHGNLAQRALKNIIPFDNPYTIRVVSDVLESNGSSSMATVCASTLALMDAGIPIKRPVSGISMGLIFNKFTGEALILSDILGDEDNIGDMDFKITGTKYGMTACQMDIKIYGISYDILLKTILKAKKGIIFIINNMLTTLNSPRISLKPTAPKIYTFNIPKTFIGAVIGPGGKIIQEIQYSTETNLKIEEKENLGKIEIFS
;
A
#
# COMPACT_ATOMS: atom_id res chain seq x y z
N ILE A 1 5.51 -1.70 -36.20
CA ILE A 1 4.21 -1.98 -36.88
C ILE A 1 3.10 -2.31 -35.88
N LYS A 2 3.21 -3.37 -35.06
CA LYS A 2 2.21 -3.77 -34.04
C LYS A 2 1.66 -2.61 -33.18
N LYS A 3 2.55 -1.82 -32.55
CA LYS A 3 2.17 -0.65 -31.73
C LYS A 3 1.31 0.38 -32.49
N LYS A 4 1.60 0.62 -33.77
CA LYS A 4 0.87 1.60 -34.59
C LYS A 4 -0.55 1.11 -34.89
N ILE A 5 -0.68 -0.15 -35.33
CA ILE A 5 -1.98 -0.75 -35.68
C ILE A 5 -2.92 -0.79 -34.47
N ILE A 6 -2.43 -1.25 -33.31
CA ILE A 6 -3.27 -1.33 -32.11
C ILE A 6 -3.78 0.05 -31.71
N ARG A 7 -2.92 1.07 -31.76
CA ARG A 7 -3.32 2.44 -31.45
C ARG A 7 -4.34 2.98 -32.44
N GLU A 8 -4.18 2.70 -33.74
CA GLU A 8 -5.15 3.09 -34.77
C GLU A 8 -6.51 2.45 -34.55
N ILE A 9 -6.56 1.17 -34.16
CA ILE A 9 -7.81 0.46 -33.83
C ILE A 9 -8.48 1.11 -32.62
N ILE A 10 -7.74 1.30 -31.51
CA ILE A 10 -8.31 1.93 -30.30
C ILE A 10 -8.81 3.35 -30.61
N CYS A 11 -8.08 4.12 -31.42
CA CYS A 11 -8.51 5.46 -31.83
C CYS A 11 -9.77 5.45 -32.70
N LYS A 12 -9.90 4.48 -33.60
CA LYS A 12 -10.99 4.45 -34.56
C LYS A 12 -12.28 3.84 -33.99
N GLU A 13 -12.14 2.81 -33.16
CA GLU A 13 -13.27 2.01 -32.67
C GLU A 13 -13.64 2.32 -31.22
N ASN A 14 -12.79 3.01 -30.46
CA ASN A 14 -12.95 3.23 -29.01
C ASN A 14 -13.10 1.93 -28.19
N ILE A 15 -12.60 0.83 -28.73
CA ILE A 15 -12.59 -0.51 -28.12
C ILE A 15 -11.14 -0.92 -27.85
N ARG A 16 -10.92 -1.49 -26.67
CA ARG A 16 -9.59 -1.93 -26.20
C ARG A 16 -9.27 -3.35 -26.64
N LEU A 17 -8.01 -3.76 -26.41
CA LEU A 17 -7.50 -5.09 -26.77
C LEU A 17 -8.31 -6.26 -26.19
N ASP A 18 -8.91 -6.07 -25.03
CA ASP A 18 -9.73 -7.05 -24.31
C ASP A 18 -11.24 -6.82 -24.48
N GLY A 19 -11.64 -5.95 -25.42
CA GLY A 19 -13.05 -5.64 -25.73
C GLY A 19 -13.70 -4.61 -24.80
N ARG A 20 -12.99 -4.09 -23.79
CA ARG A 20 -13.51 -3.06 -22.88
C ARG A 20 -13.64 -1.69 -23.54
N SER A 21 -14.53 -0.87 -22.99
CA SER A 21 -14.56 0.57 -23.23
C SER A 21 -13.35 1.27 -22.58
N LEU A 22 -13.13 2.53 -22.95
CA LEU A 22 -12.06 3.37 -22.38
C LEU A 22 -12.21 3.59 -20.86
N ASP A 23 -13.40 3.40 -20.29
CA ASP A 23 -13.74 3.71 -18.89
C ASP A 23 -13.82 2.45 -18.01
N ASP A 24 -14.00 1.28 -18.62
CA ASP A 24 -14.29 0.04 -17.90
C ASP A 24 -13.08 -0.42 -17.06
N ILE A 25 -13.39 -0.88 -15.85
CA ILE A 25 -12.44 -1.47 -14.91
C ILE A 25 -12.61 -2.99 -14.96
N ARG A 26 -11.51 -3.73 -14.90
CA ARG A 26 -11.56 -5.21 -14.91
C ARG A 26 -12.32 -5.74 -13.69
N ASN A 27 -12.78 -6.98 -13.79
CA ASN A 27 -13.42 -7.67 -12.67
C ASN A 27 -12.52 -7.67 -11.44
N ILE A 28 -13.09 -7.31 -10.30
CA ILE A 28 -12.40 -7.23 -9.01
C ILE A 28 -12.94 -8.32 -8.10
N SER A 29 -12.04 -9.03 -7.44
CA SER A 29 -12.36 -9.89 -6.32
C SER A 29 -11.37 -9.68 -5.19
N SER A 30 -11.84 -9.80 -3.96
CA SER A 30 -10.99 -9.71 -2.79
C SER A 30 -11.45 -10.63 -1.68
N LYS A 31 -10.50 -11.08 -0.88
CA LYS A 31 -10.72 -11.88 0.32
C LYS A 31 -9.77 -11.44 1.42
N VAL A 32 -10.26 -11.34 2.64
CA VAL A 32 -9.46 -11.08 3.85
C VAL A 32 -9.27 -12.37 4.64
N ASP A 33 -8.33 -12.37 5.60
CA ASP A 33 -8.07 -13.51 6.48
C ASP A 33 -7.73 -14.80 5.69
N CYS A 34 -6.90 -14.65 4.66
CA CYS A 34 -6.57 -15.74 3.74
C CYS A 34 -5.40 -16.61 4.20
N LEU A 35 -4.61 -16.15 5.19
CA LEU A 35 -3.48 -16.90 5.75
C LEU A 35 -3.63 -17.09 7.26
N PRO A 36 -3.28 -18.29 7.78
CA PRO A 36 -3.25 -18.51 9.22
C PRO A 36 -2.06 -17.79 9.88
N GLY A 37 -2.20 -17.42 11.15
CA GLY A 37 -1.10 -16.92 11.99
C GLY A 37 -0.75 -15.44 11.81
N VAL A 38 -0.95 -14.86 10.63
CA VAL A 38 -0.64 -13.44 10.36
C VAL A 38 -1.60 -12.49 11.05
N HIS A 39 -1.12 -11.32 11.47
CA HIS A 39 -1.95 -10.36 12.22
C HIS A 39 -3.05 -9.76 11.33
N GLY A 40 -2.80 -9.61 10.03
CA GLY A 40 -3.82 -9.35 9.01
C GLY A 40 -3.37 -9.83 7.65
N SER A 41 -4.33 -10.22 6.81
CA SER A 41 -4.05 -10.58 5.42
C SER A 41 -5.21 -10.26 4.50
N ALA A 42 -4.87 -9.98 3.24
CA ALA A 42 -5.85 -9.90 2.18
C ALA A 42 -5.23 -10.24 0.83
N ILE A 43 -6.02 -10.86 -0.03
CA ILE A 43 -5.74 -11.03 -1.44
C ILE A 43 -6.70 -10.13 -2.22
N PHE A 44 -6.15 -9.39 -3.19
CA PHE A 44 -6.90 -8.54 -4.09
C PHE A 44 -6.52 -8.90 -5.53
N SER A 45 -7.54 -9.20 -6.34
CA SER A 45 -7.40 -9.51 -7.75
C SER A 45 -8.19 -8.49 -8.57
N ARG A 46 -7.59 -8.00 -9.65
CA ARG A 46 -8.25 -7.15 -10.65
C ARG A 46 -7.84 -7.61 -12.05
N GLY A 47 -8.76 -8.29 -12.73
CA GLY A 47 -8.42 -9.12 -13.88
C GLY A 47 -7.29 -10.09 -13.52
N GLU A 48 -6.27 -10.17 -14.37
CA GLU A 48 -5.08 -11.02 -14.19
C GLU A 48 -3.95 -10.30 -13.42
N THR A 49 -4.31 -9.46 -12.45
CA THR A 49 -3.36 -8.83 -11.54
C THR A 49 -3.77 -9.12 -10.11
N GLN A 50 -2.91 -9.81 -9.39
CA GLN A 50 -3.21 -10.32 -8.06
C GLN A 50 -2.10 -9.94 -7.09
N ALA A 51 -2.48 -9.39 -5.94
CA ALA A 51 -1.57 -9.05 -4.86
C ALA A 51 -2.08 -9.67 -3.55
N LEU A 52 -1.18 -10.35 -2.85
CA LEU A 52 -1.37 -10.85 -1.50
C LEU A 52 -0.62 -9.93 -0.54
N SER A 53 -1.33 -9.28 0.36
CA SER A 53 -0.73 -8.43 1.40
C SER A 53 -0.89 -9.06 2.77
N THR A 54 0.18 -8.99 3.57
CA THR A 54 0.21 -9.39 4.97
C THR A 54 0.63 -8.23 5.85
N VAL A 55 0.02 -8.14 7.03
CA VAL A 55 0.34 -7.16 8.06
C VAL A 55 1.01 -7.87 9.22
N THR A 56 2.14 -7.33 9.65
CA THR A 56 2.82 -7.70 10.88
C THR A 56 2.86 -6.46 11.78
N LEU A 57 2.49 -6.66 13.05
CA LEU A 57 2.49 -5.64 14.08
C LEU A 57 3.68 -5.93 15.00
N GLY A 58 4.48 -4.91 15.25
CA GLY A 58 5.66 -4.98 16.09
C GLY A 58 5.68 -3.90 17.16
N SER A 59 6.68 -4.00 18.02
CA SER A 59 6.98 -3.06 19.09
C SER A 59 7.63 -1.78 18.55
N SER A 60 7.91 -0.82 19.44
CA SER A 60 8.68 0.37 19.09
C SER A 60 10.17 0.13 18.85
N LEU A 61 10.66 -1.12 19.01
CA LEU A 61 12.00 -1.55 18.62
C LEU A 61 12.07 -1.98 17.15
N ASP A 62 10.95 -2.44 16.59
CA ASP A 62 10.84 -2.97 15.22
C ASP A 62 10.73 -1.87 14.15
N VAL A 63 10.84 -0.60 14.55
CA VAL A 63 10.77 0.55 13.63
C VAL A 63 11.83 0.44 12.54
N ASN A 64 11.45 0.77 11.31
CA ASN A 64 12.41 0.85 10.22
C ASN A 64 13.31 2.07 10.45
N LYS A 65 14.58 1.82 10.82
CA LYS A 65 15.59 2.85 11.04
C LYS A 65 16.14 3.28 9.68
N ILE A 66 15.91 4.54 9.34
CA ILE A 66 16.56 5.18 8.20
C ILE A 66 17.86 5.77 8.73
N ASP A 67 18.98 5.20 8.29
CA ASP A 67 20.31 5.67 8.62
C ASP A 67 21.02 6.10 7.34
N ASN A 68 20.64 7.29 6.86
CA ASN A 68 21.29 7.93 5.73
C ASN A 68 22.30 8.96 6.25
N VAL A 69 23.30 9.27 5.42
CA VAL A 69 24.38 10.24 5.75
C VAL A 69 23.83 11.58 6.27
N ILE A 70 22.69 12.03 5.77
CA ILE A 70 22.09 13.34 6.10
C ILE A 70 20.88 13.19 7.04
N ILE A 71 20.16 12.06 6.99
CA ILE A 71 18.87 11.89 7.64
C ILE A 71 18.88 10.61 8.45
N GLN A 72 18.77 10.78 9.76
CA GLN A 72 18.46 9.71 10.69
C GLN A 72 17.00 9.84 11.11
N ASP A 73 16.18 8.85 10.74
CA ASP A 73 14.74 8.85 11.01
C ASP A 73 14.23 7.44 11.37
N LYS A 74 13.03 7.36 11.96
CA LYS A 74 12.38 6.11 12.36
C LYS A 74 10.98 6.04 11.77
N GLN A 75 10.74 5.08 10.89
CA GLN A 75 9.43 4.85 10.31
C GLN A 75 8.66 3.77 11.08
N LYS A 76 7.52 4.17 11.66
CA LYS A 76 6.57 3.24 12.29
C LYS A 76 5.69 2.49 11.29
N PHE A 77 5.58 2.98 10.05
CA PHE A 77 4.89 2.29 8.98
C PHE A 77 5.78 2.18 7.76
N TYR A 78 5.95 0.96 7.27
CA TYR A 78 6.71 0.68 6.07
C TYR A 78 6.11 -0.49 5.29
N LEU A 79 6.24 -0.42 3.97
CA LEU A 79 5.69 -1.41 3.05
C LEU A 79 6.81 -1.97 2.18
N HIS A 80 6.93 -3.30 2.19
CA HIS A 80 7.76 -4.03 1.26
C HIS A 80 6.90 -4.61 0.15
N TYR A 81 7.39 -4.48 -1.06
CA TYR A 81 6.74 -4.94 -2.27
C TYR A 81 7.66 -5.93 -2.96
N ASN A 82 7.13 -7.10 -3.27
CA ASN A 82 7.83 -8.18 -3.96
C ASN A 82 7.14 -8.46 -5.29
N PHE A 83 7.93 -8.58 -6.34
CA PHE A 83 7.50 -8.91 -7.70
C PHE A 83 8.26 -10.14 -8.18
N PRO A 84 7.86 -11.33 -7.71
CA PRO A 84 8.55 -12.57 -8.05
C PRO A 84 8.39 -12.90 -9.56
N PRO A 85 9.39 -13.55 -10.19
CA PRO A 85 9.37 -13.83 -11.63
C PRO A 85 8.16 -14.64 -12.12
N PHE A 86 7.64 -15.54 -11.27
CA PHE A 86 6.46 -16.34 -11.60
C PHE A 86 5.21 -15.48 -11.84
N SER A 87 5.14 -14.27 -11.28
CA SER A 87 3.98 -13.38 -11.44
C SER A 87 3.73 -12.93 -12.89
N THR A 88 4.75 -13.03 -13.74
CA THR A 88 4.65 -12.80 -15.19
C THR A 88 4.92 -14.06 -16.00
N GLY A 89 4.95 -15.24 -15.37
CA GLY A 89 5.30 -16.51 -16.02
C GLY A 89 6.76 -16.60 -16.47
N GLU A 90 7.65 -15.78 -15.93
CA GLU A 90 9.07 -15.77 -16.29
C GLU A 90 9.93 -16.55 -15.26
N ILE A 91 11.09 -17.03 -15.70
CA ILE A 91 12.08 -17.68 -14.82
C ILE A 91 13.29 -16.75 -14.68
N LYS A 92 13.58 -16.31 -13.45
CA LYS A 92 14.78 -15.49 -13.12
C LYS A 92 15.34 -15.88 -11.76
N LEU A 93 16.64 -15.71 -11.59
CA LEU A 93 17.29 -15.88 -10.29
C LEU A 93 16.94 -14.71 -9.35
N LEU A 94 16.51 -15.01 -8.12
CA LEU A 94 16.22 -14.02 -7.09
C LEU A 94 17.54 -13.51 -6.48
N LYS A 95 18.02 -12.34 -6.94
CA LYS A 95 19.26 -11.69 -6.46
C LYS A 95 19.01 -10.55 -5.46
N GLY A 96 17.82 -10.45 -4.90
CA GLY A 96 17.38 -9.36 -4.01
C GLY A 96 16.33 -8.45 -4.65
N VAL A 97 15.96 -7.38 -3.94
CA VAL A 97 14.90 -6.45 -4.35
C VAL A 97 15.44 -5.46 -5.39
N SER A 98 14.75 -5.34 -6.51
CA SER A 98 15.09 -4.42 -7.59
C SER A 98 14.70 -2.97 -7.27
N ARG A 99 15.30 -2.00 -7.99
CA ARG A 99 14.90 -0.57 -7.89
C ARG A 99 13.42 -0.35 -8.20
N ARG A 100 12.87 -1.13 -9.13
CA ARG A 100 11.45 -1.05 -9.51
C ARG A 100 10.55 -1.49 -8.37
N GLU A 101 10.89 -2.59 -7.70
CA GLU A 101 10.15 -3.09 -6.54
C GLU A 101 10.18 -2.09 -5.38
N ILE A 102 11.35 -1.51 -5.09
CA ILE A 102 11.49 -0.45 -4.09
C ILE A 102 10.63 0.76 -4.46
N GLY A 103 10.65 1.20 -5.73
CA GLY A 103 9.83 2.30 -6.21
C GLY A 103 8.33 2.06 -6.05
N HIS A 104 7.85 0.87 -6.41
CA HIS A 104 6.45 0.47 -6.24
C HIS A 104 6.06 0.37 -4.76
N GLY A 105 6.92 -0.20 -3.91
CA GLY A 105 6.73 -0.25 -2.47
C GLY A 105 6.62 1.14 -1.86
N ASN A 106 7.52 2.05 -2.24
CA ASN A 106 7.50 3.44 -1.80
C ASN A 106 6.23 4.20 -2.24
N LEU A 107 5.74 3.96 -3.47
CA LEU A 107 4.48 4.54 -3.93
C LEU A 107 3.30 4.06 -3.07
N ALA A 108 3.21 2.77 -2.82
CA ALA A 108 2.15 2.19 -2.00
C ALA A 108 2.26 2.63 -0.52
N GLN A 109 3.47 2.71 0.02
CA GLN A 109 3.71 3.24 1.37
C GLN A 109 3.26 4.71 1.47
N ARG A 110 3.61 5.56 0.48
CA ARG A 110 3.15 6.96 0.44
C ARG A 110 1.63 7.06 0.40
N ALA A 111 0.95 6.16 -0.31
CA ALA A 111 -0.50 6.14 -0.42
C ALA A 111 -1.19 5.85 0.92
N LEU A 112 -0.57 5.04 1.79
CA LEU A 112 -1.19 4.54 3.03
C LEU A 112 -0.68 5.21 4.31
N LYS A 113 0.55 5.73 4.33
CA LYS A 113 1.18 6.24 5.57
C LYS A 113 0.37 7.28 6.32
N ASN A 114 -0.30 8.18 5.60
CA ASN A 114 -1.06 9.30 6.19
C ASN A 114 -2.45 8.89 6.68
N ILE A 115 -2.89 7.68 6.30
CA ILE A 115 -4.18 7.11 6.63
C ILE A 115 -4.13 6.33 7.94
N ILE A 116 -2.95 5.88 8.34
CA ILE A 116 -2.72 5.28 9.65
C ILE A 116 -2.82 6.40 10.72
N PRO A 117 -3.53 6.16 11.85
CA PRO A 117 -3.59 7.11 12.96
C PRO A 117 -2.20 7.38 13.55
N PHE A 118 -1.96 8.64 13.95
CA PHE A 118 -0.67 9.05 14.49
C PHE A 118 -0.38 8.45 15.88
N ASP A 119 -1.44 8.24 16.65
CA ASP A 119 -1.47 7.63 17.98
C ASP A 119 -1.38 6.10 17.95
N ASN A 120 -1.24 5.48 16.76
CA ASN A 120 -1.08 4.04 16.64
C ASN A 120 0.16 3.55 17.45
N PRO A 121 -0.03 2.64 18.42
CA PRO A 121 1.06 2.21 19.30
C PRO A 121 2.02 1.23 18.60
N TYR A 122 1.56 0.56 17.53
CA TYR A 122 2.31 -0.47 16.83
C TYR A 122 3.29 0.11 15.80
N THR A 123 4.39 -0.59 15.61
CA THR A 123 5.08 -0.57 14.32
C THR A 123 4.33 -1.48 13.36
N ILE A 124 4.01 -1.00 12.17
CA ILE A 124 3.24 -1.72 11.17
C ILE A 124 4.13 -1.99 9.96
N ARG A 125 4.39 -3.26 9.71
CA ARG A 125 5.04 -3.74 8.49
C ARG A 125 4.00 -4.36 7.59
N VAL A 126 3.97 -3.92 6.34
CA VAL A 126 3.18 -4.56 5.29
C VAL A 126 4.13 -5.21 4.29
N VAL A 127 3.86 -6.45 3.92
CA VAL A 127 4.50 -7.10 2.77
C VAL A 127 3.43 -7.40 1.76
N SER A 128 3.64 -6.97 0.51
CA SER A 128 2.78 -7.32 -0.61
C SER A 128 3.56 -8.12 -1.64
N ASP A 129 3.13 -9.35 -1.84
CA ASP A 129 3.62 -10.25 -2.89
C ASP A 129 2.67 -10.19 -4.08
N VAL A 130 3.20 -9.83 -5.25
CA VAL A 130 2.44 -9.88 -6.49
C VAL A 130 2.45 -11.31 -7.01
N LEU A 131 1.27 -11.91 -7.10
CA LEU A 131 1.11 -13.32 -7.50
C LEU A 131 0.83 -13.47 -8.99
N GLU A 132 0.16 -12.49 -9.60
CA GLU A 132 -0.12 -12.40 -11.03
C GLU A 132 0.00 -10.94 -11.45
N SER A 133 0.49 -10.68 -12.68
CA SER A 133 0.69 -9.32 -13.16
C SER A 133 0.36 -9.15 -14.65
N ASN A 134 -0.80 -8.55 -14.91
CA ASN A 134 -1.17 -7.95 -16.19
C ASN A 134 -1.47 -6.44 -16.05
N GLY A 135 -0.58 -5.72 -15.35
CA GLY A 135 -0.63 -4.26 -15.22
C GLY A 135 -1.15 -3.74 -13.87
N SER A 136 -0.66 -2.59 -13.43
CA SER A 136 -1.10 -1.90 -12.20
C SER A 136 -0.90 -2.69 -10.88
N SER A 137 0.13 -3.52 -10.80
CA SER A 137 0.43 -4.32 -9.59
C SER A 137 0.70 -3.49 -8.34
N SER A 138 1.35 -2.34 -8.45
CA SER A 138 1.52 -1.39 -7.32
C SER A 138 0.19 -0.85 -6.78
N MET A 139 -0.82 -0.68 -7.62
CA MET A 139 -2.15 -0.23 -7.19
C MET A 139 -2.94 -1.39 -6.57
N ALA A 140 -2.80 -2.61 -7.10
CA ALA A 140 -3.34 -3.81 -6.47
C ALA A 140 -2.76 -4.01 -5.06
N THR A 141 -1.46 -3.76 -4.87
CA THR A 141 -0.83 -3.73 -3.55
C THR A 141 -1.50 -2.74 -2.60
N VAL A 142 -1.80 -1.50 -3.03
CA VAL A 142 -2.50 -0.52 -2.18
C VAL A 142 -3.87 -1.03 -1.74
N CYS A 143 -4.62 -1.65 -2.65
CA CYS A 143 -5.93 -2.22 -2.35
C CYS A 143 -5.82 -3.40 -1.37
N ALA A 144 -4.95 -4.38 -1.65
CA ALA A 144 -4.71 -5.53 -0.77
C ALA A 144 -4.22 -5.08 0.60
N SER A 145 -3.28 -4.14 0.66
CA SER A 145 -2.72 -3.61 1.91
C SER A 145 -3.77 -2.86 2.73
N THR A 146 -4.67 -2.11 2.10
CA THR A 146 -5.79 -1.46 2.80
C THR A 146 -6.68 -2.49 3.47
N LEU A 147 -7.08 -3.54 2.75
CA LEU A 147 -7.89 -4.63 3.32
C LEU A 147 -7.15 -5.40 4.41
N ALA A 148 -5.86 -5.67 4.23
CA ALA A 148 -5.05 -6.36 5.23
C ALA A 148 -4.88 -5.54 6.52
N LEU A 149 -4.74 -4.20 6.42
CA LEU A 149 -4.72 -3.30 7.57
C LEU A 149 -6.05 -3.30 8.32
N MET A 150 -7.17 -3.27 7.58
CA MET A 150 -8.51 -3.39 8.16
C MET A 150 -8.72 -4.75 8.83
N ASP A 151 -8.27 -5.84 8.19
CA ASP A 151 -8.30 -7.21 8.74
C ASP A 151 -7.42 -7.36 9.99
N ALA A 152 -6.31 -6.62 10.06
CA ALA A 152 -5.46 -6.56 11.24
C ALA A 152 -6.06 -5.80 12.42
N GLY A 153 -7.22 -5.15 12.23
CA GLY A 153 -7.84 -4.31 13.26
C GLY A 153 -7.16 -2.95 13.43
N ILE A 154 -6.37 -2.51 12.44
CA ILE A 154 -5.81 -1.15 12.47
C ILE A 154 -6.92 -0.17 12.12
N PRO A 155 -7.22 0.83 12.99
CA PRO A 155 -8.30 1.78 12.77
C PRO A 155 -7.88 2.85 11.75
N ILE A 156 -7.67 2.43 10.50
CA ILE A 156 -7.33 3.34 9.40
C ILE A 156 -8.39 4.43 9.26
N LYS A 157 -7.96 5.68 9.02
CA LYS A 157 -8.88 6.83 8.91
C LYS A 157 -9.94 6.61 7.85
N ARG A 158 -9.54 6.08 6.69
CA ARG A 158 -10.38 5.86 5.51
C ARG A 158 -9.76 4.79 4.60
N PRO A 159 -10.56 3.93 3.94
CA PRO A 159 -10.04 3.02 2.91
C PRO A 159 -9.42 3.76 1.73
N VAL A 160 -8.30 3.24 1.22
CA VAL A 160 -7.60 3.74 0.04
C VAL A 160 -7.67 2.69 -1.06
N SER A 161 -7.83 3.12 -2.31
CA SER A 161 -7.60 2.28 -3.48
C SER A 161 -6.67 2.98 -4.46
N GLY A 162 -6.28 2.26 -5.53
CA GLY A 162 -5.49 2.81 -6.61
C GLY A 162 -5.90 2.31 -7.99
N ILE A 163 -5.60 3.11 -9.01
CA ILE A 163 -5.85 2.80 -10.42
C ILE A 163 -4.70 3.31 -11.28
N SER A 164 -4.36 2.56 -12.33
CA SER A 164 -3.47 3.02 -13.39
C SER A 164 -4.30 3.54 -14.56
N MET A 165 -3.97 4.74 -15.02
CA MET A 165 -4.59 5.39 -16.16
C MET A 165 -3.61 5.45 -17.32
N GLY A 166 -4.07 5.10 -18.52
CA GLY A 166 -3.32 5.21 -19.75
C GLY A 166 -3.67 6.45 -20.56
N LEU A 167 -2.79 6.80 -21.49
CA LEU A 167 -3.06 7.76 -22.55
C LEU A 167 -2.63 7.21 -23.90
N ILE A 168 -3.47 7.36 -24.92
CA ILE A 168 -3.09 7.26 -26.32
C ILE A 168 -3.31 8.64 -26.93
N PHE A 169 -2.20 9.27 -27.34
CA PHE A 169 -2.18 10.58 -27.94
C PHE A 169 -1.87 10.50 -29.43
N ASN A 170 -2.77 11.00 -30.26
CA ASN A 170 -2.55 11.15 -31.69
C ASN A 170 -1.91 12.50 -31.97
N LYS A 171 -0.61 12.51 -32.29
CA LYS A 171 0.15 13.73 -32.58
C LYS A 171 -0.31 14.48 -33.84
N PHE A 172 -0.96 13.79 -34.78
CA PHE A 172 -1.40 14.38 -36.04
C PHE A 172 -2.76 15.05 -35.92
N THR A 173 -3.67 14.48 -35.12
CA THR A 173 -5.02 15.02 -34.92
C THR A 173 -5.17 15.83 -33.63
N GLY A 174 -4.23 15.69 -32.69
CA GLY A 174 -4.32 16.26 -31.33
C GLY A 174 -5.26 15.51 -30.39
N GLU A 175 -5.82 14.38 -30.84
CA GLU A 175 -6.79 13.58 -30.08
C GLU A 175 -6.11 12.81 -28.94
N ALA A 176 -6.80 12.75 -27.79
CA ALA A 176 -6.30 12.15 -26.56
C ALA A 176 -7.33 11.18 -25.97
N LEU A 177 -7.00 9.88 -25.98
CA LEU A 177 -7.82 8.84 -25.39
C LEU A 177 -7.25 8.40 -24.05
N ILE A 178 -8.04 8.56 -23.00
CA ILE A 178 -7.67 8.22 -21.64
C ILE A 178 -8.23 6.83 -21.33
N LEU A 179 -7.39 5.89 -20.89
CA LEU A 179 -7.76 4.51 -20.59
C LEU A 179 -7.81 4.29 -19.08
N SER A 180 -8.90 3.74 -18.56
CA SER A 180 -9.01 3.31 -17.16
C SER A 180 -8.46 1.89 -16.98
N ASP A 181 -7.71 1.65 -15.91
CA ASP A 181 -7.25 0.32 -15.50
C ASP A 181 -6.55 -0.43 -16.65
N ILE A 182 -5.41 0.12 -17.06
CA ILE A 182 -4.63 -0.36 -18.20
C ILE A 182 -4.02 -1.75 -17.99
N LEU A 183 -3.96 -2.51 -19.08
CA LEU A 183 -3.20 -3.74 -19.21
C LEU A 183 -1.69 -3.46 -19.33
N GLY A 184 -0.88 -4.50 -19.13
CA GLY A 184 0.57 -4.40 -19.39
C GLY A 184 0.89 -4.02 -20.84
N ASP A 185 0.14 -4.58 -21.79
CA ASP A 185 0.28 -4.26 -23.21
C ASP A 185 -0.11 -2.81 -23.53
N GLU A 186 -1.15 -2.30 -22.87
CA GLU A 186 -1.62 -0.92 -23.05
C GLU A 186 -0.63 0.10 -22.49
N ASP A 187 0.04 -0.21 -21.38
CA ASP A 187 1.16 0.59 -20.87
C ASP A 187 2.31 0.63 -21.90
N ASN A 188 2.71 -0.53 -22.44
CA ASN A 188 3.80 -0.63 -23.41
C ASN A 188 3.56 0.20 -24.69
N ILE A 189 2.31 0.24 -25.17
CA ILE A 189 1.93 1.00 -26.38
C ILE A 189 1.47 2.44 -26.09
N GLY A 190 1.11 2.75 -24.85
CA GLY A 190 0.61 4.04 -24.42
C GLY A 190 1.69 5.12 -24.37
N ASP A 191 1.23 6.35 -24.15
CA ASP A 191 2.03 7.56 -24.00
C ASP A 191 2.15 8.03 -22.54
N MET A 192 1.39 7.42 -21.63
CA MET A 192 1.42 7.71 -20.21
C MET A 192 0.97 6.49 -19.40
N ASP A 193 1.66 6.22 -18.27
CA ASP A 193 1.17 5.39 -17.17
C ASP A 193 1.05 6.27 -15.92
N PHE A 194 -0.20 6.64 -15.61
CA PHE A 194 -0.50 7.48 -14.47
C PHE A 194 -1.15 6.67 -13.35
N LYS A 195 -0.35 6.36 -12.33
CA LYS A 195 -0.76 5.67 -11.11
C LYS A 195 -1.30 6.69 -10.12
N ILE A 196 -2.56 6.52 -9.73
CA ILE A 196 -3.22 7.40 -8.78
C ILE A 196 -3.84 6.58 -7.67
N THR A 197 -3.65 7.03 -6.43
CA THR A 197 -4.25 6.44 -5.23
C THR A 197 -5.04 7.47 -4.48
N GLY A 198 -6.08 7.03 -3.77
CA GLY A 198 -6.90 7.94 -3.00
C GLY A 198 -8.01 7.27 -2.22
N THR A 199 -8.72 8.10 -1.47
CA THR A 199 -9.97 7.79 -0.78
C THR A 199 -11.14 8.36 -1.56
N LYS A 200 -12.37 8.12 -1.11
CA LYS A 200 -13.58 8.79 -1.65
C LYS A 200 -13.50 10.33 -1.62
N TYR A 201 -12.66 10.90 -0.75
CA TYR A 201 -12.60 12.34 -0.48
C TYR A 201 -11.38 13.03 -1.09
N GLY A 202 -10.37 12.30 -1.56
CA GLY A 202 -9.15 12.93 -2.07
C GLY A 202 -8.03 11.94 -2.37
N MET A 203 -7.06 12.41 -3.14
CA MET A 203 -5.86 11.65 -3.52
C MET A 203 -4.88 11.55 -2.34
N THR A 204 -4.18 10.43 -2.25
CA THR A 204 -3.16 10.19 -1.21
C THR A 204 -1.74 10.14 -1.78
N ALA A 205 -1.57 9.55 -2.96
CA ALA A 205 -0.32 9.59 -3.72
C ALA A 205 -0.59 9.46 -5.21
N CYS A 206 0.34 9.96 -6.01
CA CYS A 206 0.37 9.72 -7.44
C CYS A 206 1.81 9.56 -7.94
N GLN A 207 1.94 8.89 -9.08
CA GLN A 207 3.16 8.75 -9.86
C GLN A 207 2.77 8.73 -11.33
N MET A 208 3.34 9.63 -12.11
CA MET A 208 3.05 9.78 -13.53
C MET A 208 4.32 9.52 -14.33
N ASP A 209 4.28 8.50 -15.19
CA ASP A 209 5.32 8.21 -16.17
C ASP A 209 4.82 8.66 -17.55
N ILE A 210 5.42 9.73 -18.08
CA ILE A 210 5.06 10.31 -19.37
C ILE A 210 6.11 9.89 -20.41
N LYS A 211 5.66 9.31 -21.52
CA LYS A 211 6.50 8.80 -22.62
C LYS A 211 6.56 9.76 -23.83
N ILE A 212 5.94 10.93 -23.70
CA ILE A 212 5.87 12.01 -24.69
C ILE A 212 6.34 13.34 -24.10
N TYR A 213 6.61 14.35 -24.95
CA TYR A 213 7.17 15.64 -24.52
C TYR A 213 6.28 16.45 -23.56
N GLY A 214 4.98 16.15 -23.49
CA GLY A 214 4.09 16.82 -22.56
C GLY A 214 2.64 16.40 -22.74
N ILE A 215 1.83 16.73 -21.74
CA ILE A 215 0.38 16.50 -21.70
C ILE A 215 -0.27 17.82 -21.31
N SER A 216 -1.34 18.23 -21.99
CA SER A 216 -2.03 19.47 -21.64
C SER A 216 -2.68 19.37 -20.25
N TYR A 217 -2.82 20.51 -19.59
CA TYR A 217 -3.50 20.58 -18.30
C TYR A 217 -4.92 20.00 -18.35
N ASP A 218 -5.66 20.24 -19.43
CA ASP A 218 -7.02 19.74 -19.60
C ASP A 218 -7.08 18.21 -19.69
N ILE A 219 -6.12 17.58 -20.39
CA ILE A 219 -6.03 16.12 -20.46
C ILE A 219 -5.74 15.57 -19.06
N LEU A 220 -4.78 16.17 -18.35
CA LEU A 220 -4.43 15.75 -16.98
C LEU A 220 -5.64 15.86 -16.04
N LEU A 221 -6.37 16.98 -16.08
CA LEU A 221 -7.56 17.20 -15.26
C LEU A 221 -8.66 16.16 -15.57
N LYS A 222 -8.92 15.89 -16.86
CA LYS A 222 -9.85 14.83 -17.29
C LYS A 222 -9.41 13.47 -16.78
N THR A 223 -8.11 13.15 -16.85
CA THR A 223 -7.57 11.89 -16.34
C THR A 223 -7.77 11.75 -14.84
N ILE A 224 -7.52 12.80 -14.06
CA ILE A 224 -7.71 12.77 -12.60
C ILE A 224 -9.19 12.57 -12.24
N LEU A 225 -10.11 13.27 -12.91
CA LEU A 225 -11.55 13.13 -12.68
C LEU A 225 -12.05 11.72 -13.01
N LYS A 226 -11.55 11.13 -14.10
CA LYS A 226 -11.85 9.75 -14.49
C LYS A 226 -11.26 8.75 -13.49
N ALA A 227 -10.02 8.95 -13.06
CA ALA A 227 -9.38 8.14 -12.02
C ALA A 227 -10.15 8.19 -10.69
N LYS A 228 -10.68 9.36 -10.30
CA LYS A 228 -11.52 9.49 -9.09
C LYS A 228 -12.74 8.57 -9.15
N LYS A 229 -13.44 8.50 -10.29
CA LYS A 229 -14.57 7.57 -10.48
C LYS A 229 -14.12 6.13 -10.29
N GLY A 230 -12.97 5.76 -10.88
CA GLY A 230 -12.43 4.42 -10.76
C GLY A 230 -11.98 4.05 -9.34
N ILE A 231 -11.33 4.97 -8.63
CA ILE A 231 -10.96 4.81 -7.22
C ILE A 231 -12.19 4.53 -6.36
N ILE A 232 -13.27 5.30 -6.55
CA ILE A 232 -14.53 5.11 -5.79
C ILE A 232 -15.16 3.76 -6.12
N PHE A 233 -15.17 3.36 -7.39
CA PHE A 233 -15.66 2.04 -7.82
C PHE A 233 -14.90 0.90 -7.12
N ILE A 234 -13.56 0.95 -7.13
CA ILE A 234 -12.71 -0.06 -6.50
C ILE A 234 -12.93 -0.09 -4.98
N ILE A 235 -13.02 1.08 -4.32
CA ILE A 235 -13.31 1.15 -2.87
C ILE A 235 -14.64 0.49 -2.58
N ASN A 236 -15.68 0.77 -3.36
CA ASN A 236 -17.00 0.19 -3.13
C ASN A 236 -16.95 -1.35 -3.23
N ASN A 237 -16.22 -1.90 -4.22
CA ASN A 237 -16.03 -3.34 -4.33
C ASN A 237 -15.26 -3.92 -3.13
N MET A 238 -14.14 -3.31 -2.71
CA MET A 238 -13.38 -3.74 -1.54
C MET A 238 -14.24 -3.74 -0.26
N LEU A 239 -15.11 -2.74 -0.10
CA LEU A 239 -16.00 -2.63 1.06
C LEU A 239 -17.10 -3.70 1.10
N THR A 240 -17.35 -4.40 -0.01
CA THR A 240 -18.19 -5.61 0.02
C THR A 240 -17.49 -6.80 0.67
N THR A 241 -16.16 -6.87 0.61
CA THR A 241 -15.35 -7.90 1.28
C THR A 241 -15.19 -7.61 2.77
N LEU A 242 -14.88 -6.36 3.11
CA LEU A 242 -14.73 -5.93 4.51
C LEU A 242 -15.18 -4.46 4.64
N ASN A 243 -16.32 -4.25 5.29
CA ASN A 243 -16.97 -2.93 5.34
C ASN A 243 -16.29 -1.91 6.26
N SER A 244 -15.52 -2.38 7.24
CA SER A 244 -14.87 -1.57 8.26
C SER A 244 -13.69 -2.34 8.88
N PRO A 245 -12.68 -1.66 9.48
CA PRO A 245 -11.64 -2.33 10.24
C PRO A 245 -12.23 -3.24 11.33
N ARG A 246 -11.56 -4.37 11.61
CA ARG A 246 -11.96 -5.22 12.74
C ARG A 246 -11.89 -4.43 14.05
N ILE A 247 -12.84 -4.67 14.93
CA ILE A 247 -12.94 -4.00 16.25
C ILE A 247 -11.77 -4.40 17.15
N SER A 248 -11.39 -5.68 17.11
CA SER A 248 -10.29 -6.23 17.88
C SER A 248 -9.18 -6.75 16.98
N LEU A 249 -7.95 -6.67 17.48
CA LEU A 249 -6.81 -7.36 16.88
C LEU A 249 -7.03 -8.88 16.90
N LYS A 250 -6.35 -9.60 16.01
CA LYS A 250 -6.39 -11.07 15.99
C LYS A 250 -5.74 -11.66 17.25
N PRO A 251 -6.09 -12.90 17.65
CA PRO A 251 -5.47 -13.56 18.80
C PRO A 251 -3.94 -13.71 18.71
N THR A 252 -3.41 -13.80 17.49
CA THR A 252 -1.97 -13.92 17.22
C THR A 252 -1.24 -12.58 17.21
N ALA A 253 -1.97 -11.46 17.24
CA ALA A 253 -1.37 -10.13 17.24
C ALA A 253 -0.86 -9.77 18.64
N PRO A 254 0.31 -9.12 18.75
CA PRO A 254 0.84 -8.69 20.02
C PRO A 254 -0.04 -7.59 20.63
N LYS A 255 -0.09 -7.56 21.96
CA LYS A 255 -0.82 -6.55 22.71
C LYS A 255 0.16 -5.54 23.27
N ILE A 256 -0.09 -4.27 22.98
CA ILE A 256 0.68 -3.17 23.57
C ILE A 256 -0.21 -2.47 24.60
N TYR A 257 0.24 -2.49 25.84
CA TYR A 257 -0.35 -1.69 26.91
C TYR A 257 0.53 -0.47 27.14
N THR A 258 -0.05 0.73 27.03
CA THR A 258 0.67 1.97 27.30
C THR A 258 0.02 2.76 28.42
N PHE A 259 0.81 3.21 29.38
CA PHE A 259 0.36 4.11 30.45
C PHE A 259 1.50 5.03 30.89
N ASN A 260 1.15 6.11 31.59
CA ASN A 260 2.10 7.12 32.04
C ASN A 260 2.33 7.00 33.55
N ILE A 261 3.57 7.21 33.96
CA ILE A 261 3.97 7.37 35.37
C ILE A 261 4.64 8.73 35.57
N PRO A 262 4.58 9.33 36.78
CA PRO A 262 5.37 10.51 37.09
C PRO A 262 6.87 10.22 36.95
N LYS A 263 7.65 11.22 36.49
CA LYS A 263 9.11 11.08 36.29
C LYS A 263 9.86 10.56 37.52
N THR A 264 9.40 10.91 38.72
CA THR A 264 9.98 10.45 40.00
C THR A 264 9.96 8.93 40.16
N PHE A 265 9.01 8.23 39.55
CA PHE A 265 8.87 6.77 39.65
C PHE A 265 9.66 6.01 38.58
N ILE A 266 10.19 6.68 37.55
CA ILE A 266 10.95 6.00 36.47
C ILE A 266 12.12 5.20 37.05
N GLY A 267 12.91 5.82 37.94
CA GLY A 267 14.04 5.16 38.59
C GLY A 267 13.64 3.95 39.44
N ALA A 268 12.48 3.99 40.08
CA ALA A 268 11.97 2.88 40.89
C ALA A 268 11.55 1.67 40.01
N VAL A 269 10.98 1.93 38.83
CA VAL A 269 10.58 0.86 37.90
C VAL A 269 11.80 0.22 37.22
N ILE A 270 12.82 1.01 36.86
CA ILE A 270 14.06 0.48 36.28
C ILE A 270 14.86 -0.30 37.33
N GLY A 271 14.98 0.26 38.53
CA GLY A 271 15.80 -0.28 39.61
C GLY A 271 17.32 -0.13 39.37
N PRO A 272 18.15 -0.48 40.37
CA PRO A 272 19.60 -0.38 40.25
C PRO A 272 20.12 -1.27 39.11
N GLY A 273 20.80 -0.67 38.14
CA GLY A 273 21.36 -1.36 36.96
C GLY A 273 20.31 -1.99 36.03
N GLY A 274 19.03 -1.62 36.15
CA GLY A 274 17.95 -2.25 35.37
C GLY A 274 17.47 -3.59 35.93
N LYS A 275 17.90 -3.98 37.14
CA LYS A 275 17.56 -5.28 37.73
C LYS A 275 16.04 -5.52 37.84
N ILE A 276 15.30 -4.51 38.31
CA ILE A 276 13.86 -4.64 38.56
C ILE A 276 13.10 -4.79 37.23
N ILE A 277 13.40 -3.95 36.24
CA ILE A 277 12.74 -4.06 34.92
C ILE A 277 13.08 -5.37 34.20
N GLN A 278 14.29 -5.91 34.37
CA GLN A 278 14.65 -7.23 33.83
C GLN A 278 13.90 -8.37 34.54
N GLU A 279 13.77 -8.30 35.87
CA GLU A 279 13.01 -9.28 36.66
C GLU A 279 11.51 -9.26 36.32
N ILE A 280 10.91 -8.08 36.14
CA ILE A 280 9.53 -7.94 35.68
C ILE A 280 9.36 -8.57 34.30
N GLN A 281 10.24 -8.25 33.34
CA GLN A 281 10.17 -8.82 31.99
C GLN A 281 10.34 -10.35 31.99
N TYR A 282 11.27 -10.87 32.79
CA TYR A 282 11.50 -12.31 32.90
C TYR A 282 10.31 -13.03 33.54
N SER A 283 9.78 -12.51 34.65
CA SER A 283 8.68 -13.12 35.39
C SER A 283 7.33 -13.06 34.65
N THR A 284 7.13 -12.03 33.82
CA THR A 284 5.88 -11.84 33.06
C THR A 284 5.96 -12.27 31.60
N GLU A 285 7.15 -12.67 31.12
CA GLU A 285 7.43 -12.97 29.71
C GLU A 285 7.03 -11.82 28.76
N THR A 286 7.10 -10.57 29.23
CA THR A 286 6.79 -9.37 28.44
C THR A 286 8.04 -8.53 28.18
N ASN A 287 7.96 -7.63 27.18
CA ASN A 287 9.00 -6.64 26.92
C ASN A 287 8.52 -5.25 27.40
N LEU A 288 9.29 -4.63 28.29
CA LEU A 288 8.97 -3.32 28.87
C LEU A 288 9.92 -2.26 28.33
N LYS A 289 9.35 -1.15 27.86
CA LYS A 289 10.09 0.03 27.45
C LYS A 289 9.56 1.27 28.16
N ILE A 290 10.49 2.13 28.57
CA ILE A 290 10.16 3.40 29.22
C ILE A 290 10.74 4.54 28.37
N GLU A 291 9.91 5.50 28.00
CA GLU A 291 10.30 6.72 27.29
C GLU A 291 9.98 7.94 28.16
N GLU A 292 10.96 8.80 28.41
CA GLU A 292 10.74 10.04 29.15
C GLU A 292 10.22 11.15 28.21
N LYS A 293 9.05 11.71 28.50
CA LYS A 293 8.46 12.86 27.78
C LYS A 293 7.88 13.88 28.76
N GLU A 294 8.34 15.13 28.66
CA GLU A 294 7.71 16.30 29.31
C GLU A 294 7.29 16.07 30.78
N ASN A 295 8.18 15.46 31.58
CA ASN A 295 8.00 15.09 33.01
C ASN A 295 7.16 13.84 33.32
N LEU A 296 6.81 13.05 32.31
CA LEU A 296 6.20 11.73 32.46
C LEU A 296 7.12 10.65 31.91
N GLY A 297 7.09 9.47 32.53
CA GLY A 297 7.60 8.24 31.95
C GLY A 297 6.46 7.51 31.26
N LYS A 298 6.51 7.39 29.93
CA LYS A 298 5.58 6.55 29.17
C LYS A 298 6.10 5.12 29.21
N ILE A 299 5.35 4.22 29.84
CA ILE A 299 5.64 2.78 29.86
C ILE A 299 4.88 2.12 28.71
N GLU A 300 5.58 1.32 27.91
CA GLU A 300 5.04 0.44 26.89
C GLU A 300 5.35 -1.01 27.28
N ILE A 301 4.30 -1.82 27.48
CA ILE A 301 4.41 -3.26 27.72
C ILE A 301 3.97 -3.99 26.46
N PHE A 302 4.85 -4.80 25.90
CA PHE A 302 4.61 -5.63 24.72
C PHE A 302 4.54 -7.10 25.13
N SER A 303 3.42 -7.75 24.77
CA SER A 303 3.15 -9.18 25.02
C SER A 303 2.62 -9.85 23.75
#